data_AF-A0AAD7E7Y8-F1
#
_entry.id   AF-A0AAD7E7Y8-F1
#
_cell.length_a   1.000
_cell.length_b   1.000
_cell.length_c   1.000
_cell.angle_alpha   90.00
_cell.angle_beta   90.00
_cell.angle_gamma   90.00
#
_symmetry.space_group_name_H-M   'P 1'
#
loop_
_entity.id
_entity.type
_entity.pdbx_description
1 polymer ?
#
loop_
_entity_poly.entity_id
_entity_poly.type
_entity_poly.pdbx_seq_one_letter_code
_entity_poly.pdbx_strand_id
1 'polypeptide(L)'
;KVVPQWKDRLRPVQEELVAPILDGEDVFCCTATDDDKSAAFSIPILVLNEYNSNPHLYPKHLPTRTNPVGLVVTPAKGLANNIV
;
A
#
# COMPACT_ATOMS: atom_id res chain seq x y z
N LYS A 1 10.58 5.80 -11.54
CA LYS A 1 9.66 5.92 -10.39
C LYS A 1 8.89 4.62 -10.25
N VAL A 2 8.89 4.03 -9.06
CA VAL A 2 8.27 2.75 -8.72
C VAL A 2 6.77 2.92 -8.47
N VAL A 3 6.35 4.10 -7.99
CA VAL A 3 4.93 4.47 -7.94
C VAL A 3 4.47 4.79 -9.36
N PRO A 4 3.48 4.06 -9.92
CA PRO A 4 2.87 4.43 -11.19
C PRO A 4 2.29 5.84 -11.06
N GLN A 5 2.34 6.64 -12.12
CA GLN A 5 1.43 7.78 -12.20
C GLN A 5 0.02 7.20 -12.34
N TRP A 6 -0.64 6.95 -11.21
CA TRP A 6 -2.02 6.48 -11.22
C TRP A 6 -2.85 7.54 -11.94
N LYS A 7 -3.50 7.10 -13.02
CA LYS A 7 -4.27 7.98 -13.91
C LYS A 7 -5.39 8.69 -13.14
N ASP A 8 -5.94 7.96 -12.16
CA ASP A 8 -6.89 8.42 -11.17
C ASP A 8 -6.22 8.29 -9.79
N ARG A 9 -6.57 9.15 -8.82
CA ARG A 9 -6.05 9.07 -7.44
C ARG A 9 -6.38 7.72 -6.81
N LEU A 10 -5.86 7.46 -5.60
CA LEU A 10 -6.35 6.34 -4.79
C LEU A 10 -7.87 6.36 -4.71
N ARG A 11 -8.51 5.18 -4.79
CA ARG A 11 -9.93 5.06 -4.51
C ARG A 11 -10.18 5.34 -3.03
N PRO A 12 -11.38 5.81 -2.63
CA PRO A 12 -11.64 6.23 -1.24
C PRO A 12 -11.23 5.19 -0.20
N VAL A 13 -11.65 3.94 -0.36
CA VAL A 13 -11.28 2.84 0.56
C VAL A 13 -9.78 2.57 0.59
N GLN A 14 -9.06 2.78 -0.52
CA GLN A 14 -7.61 2.59 -0.55
C GLN A 14 -6.90 3.71 0.21
N GLU A 15 -7.38 4.96 0.09
CA GLU A 15 -6.82 6.10 0.83
C GLU A 15 -7.01 5.94 2.33
N GLU A 16 -8.22 5.55 2.76
CA GLU A 16 -8.55 5.29 4.18
C GLU A 16 -7.70 4.18 4.80
N LEU A 17 -7.22 3.21 4.01
CA LEU A 17 -6.36 2.13 4.47
C LEU A 17 -4.88 2.45 4.37
N VAL A 18 -4.44 3.06 3.26
CA VAL A 18 -3.01 3.25 2.94
C VAL A 18 -2.38 4.31 3.83
N ALA A 19 -3.08 5.42 4.10
CA ALA A 19 -2.53 6.51 4.91
C ALA A 19 -2.12 6.04 6.32
N PRO A 20 -3.00 5.42 7.13
CA PRO A 20 -2.62 4.93 8.45
C PRO A 20 -1.51 3.85 8.41
N ILE A 21 -1.50 2.97 7.39
CA ILE A 21 -0.42 1.97 7.25
C ILE A 21 0.95 2.65 7.01
N LEU A 22 0.98 3.73 6.22
CA LEU A 22 2.20 4.51 5.98
C LEU A 22 2.66 5.25 7.24
N ASP A 23 1.72 5.71 8.08
CA ASP A 23 2.00 6.29 9.40
C ASP A 23 2.46 5.24 10.43
N GLY A 24 2.33 3.95 10.11
CA GLY A 24 2.77 2.84 10.96
C GLY A 24 1.70 2.32 11.91
N GLU A 25 0.44 2.70 11.69
CA GLU A 25 -0.71 2.27 12.48
C GLU A 25 -1.22 0.89 12.02
N ASP A 26 -1.74 0.12 12.98
CA ASP A 26 -2.44 -1.12 12.70
C ASP A 26 -3.87 -0.84 12.22
N VAL A 27 -4.28 -1.47 11.11
CA VAL A 27 -5.58 -1.22 10.48
C VAL A 27 -6.43 -2.49 10.49
N PHE A 28 -7.66 -2.36 10.99
CA PHE A 28 -8.70 -3.38 10.87
C PHE A 28 -9.78 -2.90 9.89
N CYS A 29 -9.90 -3.59 8.75
CA CYS A 29 -10.82 -3.21 7.67
C CYS A 29 -11.96 -4.23 7.51
N CYS A 30 -13.19 -3.73 7.54
CA CYS A 30 -14.39 -4.46 7.14
C CYS A 30 -14.97 -3.79 5.89
N THR A 31 -14.81 -4.42 4.73
CA THR A 31 -15.38 -3.93 3.47
C THR A 31 -16.05 -5.06 2.67
N ALA A 32 -16.90 -4.68 1.73
CA ALA A 32 -17.54 -5.58 0.80
C ALA A 32 -16.52 -6.30 -0.13
N THR A 33 -17.02 -7.32 -0.84
CA THR A 33 -16.27 -7.92 -1.95
C THR A 33 -16.25 -6.94 -3.13
N ASP A 34 -15.20 -7.00 -3.95
CA ASP A 34 -14.97 -6.10 -5.11
C ASP A 34 -14.76 -4.62 -4.82
N ASP A 35 -14.59 -4.23 -3.55
CA ASP A 35 -14.22 -2.86 -3.16
C ASP A 35 -12.72 -2.57 -3.35
N ASP A 36 -12.06 -3.27 -4.28
CA ASP A 36 -10.65 -3.02 -4.66
C ASP A 36 -9.60 -3.03 -3.53
N LYS A 37 -9.95 -3.62 -2.38
CA LYS A 37 -9.11 -3.74 -1.18
C LYS A 37 -7.76 -4.41 -1.41
N SER A 38 -7.66 -5.25 -2.44
CA SER A 38 -6.44 -6.04 -2.66
C SER A 38 -5.24 -5.14 -2.95
N ALA A 39 -5.41 -4.04 -3.69
CA ALA A 39 -4.28 -3.13 -3.91
C ALA A 39 -3.83 -2.41 -2.62
N ALA A 40 -4.68 -2.31 -1.59
CA ALA A 40 -4.39 -1.54 -0.38
C ALA A 40 -3.19 -2.09 0.41
N PHE A 41 -2.88 -3.38 0.31
CA PHE A 41 -1.71 -3.96 0.99
C PHE A 41 -0.40 -3.80 0.20
N SER A 42 -0.43 -3.68 -1.13
CA SER A 42 0.78 -3.55 -1.95
C SER A 42 1.22 -2.09 -2.12
N ILE A 43 0.26 -1.16 -2.10
CA ILE A 43 0.51 0.28 -2.24
C ILE A 43 1.53 0.82 -1.23
N PRO A 44 1.44 0.55 0.10
CA PRO A 44 2.38 1.09 1.06
C PRO A 44 3.83 0.71 0.75
N ILE A 45 4.06 -0.52 0.29
CA ILE A 45 5.37 -1.02 -0.10
C ILE A 45 5.92 -0.24 -1.30
N LEU A 46 5.08 -0.01 -2.32
CA LEU A 46 5.47 0.76 -3.51
C LEU A 46 5.80 2.21 -3.17
N VAL A 47 5.00 2.84 -2.30
CA VAL A 47 5.21 4.22 -1.84
C VAL A 47 6.53 4.34 -1.07
N LEU A 48 6.78 3.45 -0.12
CA LEU A 48 8.02 3.44 0.66
C LEU A 48 9.25 3.18 -0.23
N ASN A 49 9.15 2.28 -1.21
CA ASN A 49 10.23 2.02 -2.16
C ASN A 49 10.55 3.25 -3.03
N GLU A 50 9.53 3.97 -3.50
CA GLU A 50 9.71 5.21 -4.26
C GLU A 50 10.32 6.31 -3.40
N TYR A 51 9.85 6.48 -2.16
CA TYR A 51 10.40 7.47 -1.21
C TYR A 51 11.88 7.19 -0.92
N ASN A 52 12.23 5.92 -0.68
CA ASN A 52 13.63 5.51 -0.45
C ASN A 52 14.52 5.70 -1.68
N SER A 53 13.98 5.47 -2.89
CA SER A 53 14.74 5.60 -4.14
C SER A 53 14.91 7.06 -4.56
N ASN A 54 13.95 7.93 -4.23
CA ASN A 54 13.91 9.32 -4.67
C ASN A 54 13.64 10.31 -3.51
N PRO A 55 14.40 10.27 -2.40
CA PRO A 55 14.07 11.04 -1.19
C PRO A 55 14.10 12.56 -1.38
N HIS A 56 14.80 13.04 -2.40
CA HIS A 56 14.89 14.46 -2.74
C HIS A 56 13.62 15.03 -3.38
N LEU A 57 12.69 14.18 -3.84
CA LEU A 57 11.43 14.59 -4.46
C LEU A 57 10.29 14.80 -3.45
N TYR A 58 10.53 14.48 -2.18
CA TYR A 58 9.51 14.43 -1.14
C TYR A 58 9.95 15.20 0.11
N PRO A 59 9.01 15.58 0.99
CA PRO A 59 9.35 16.15 2.29
C PRO A 59 10.32 15.25 3.07
N LYS A 60 11.28 15.87 3.73
CA LYS A 60 12.22 15.16 4.61
C LYS A 60 11.50 14.75 5.90
N HIS A 61 11.99 13.69 6.54
CA HIS A 61 11.52 13.20 7.85
C HIS A 61 10.12 12.59 7.85
N LEU A 62 9.62 12.13 6.69
CA LEU A 62 8.44 11.28 6.67
C LEU A 62 8.77 9.89 7.26
N PRO A 63 7.79 9.21 7.89
CA PRO A 63 7.95 7.82 8.28
C PRO A 63 8.42 6.97 7.10
N THR A 64 9.42 6.12 7.32
CA THR A 64 9.93 5.22 6.27
C THR A 64 10.47 3.91 6.87
N ARG A 65 10.75 2.94 5.99
CA ARG A 65 11.37 1.65 6.29
C ARG A 65 12.50 1.42 5.29
N THR A 66 13.72 1.13 5.74
CA THR A 66 14.88 0.92 4.84
C THR A 66 14.67 -0.20 3.83
N ASN A 67 13.98 -1.27 4.23
CA ASN A 67 13.61 -2.38 3.36
C ASN A 67 12.10 -2.67 3.50
N PRO A 68 11.25 -2.02 2.70
CA PRO A 68 9.80 -2.23 2.74
C PRO A 68 9.45 -3.64 2.26
N VAL A 69 8.88 -4.46 3.15
CA VAL A 69 8.43 -5.83 2.87
C VAL A 69 7.03 -6.01 3.41
N GLY A 70 6.17 -6.71 2.66
CA GLY A 70 4.85 -7.12 3.12
C GLY A 70 4.68 -8.64 3.06
N LEU A 71 3.99 -9.19 4.06
CA LEU A 71 3.58 -10.59 4.12
C LEU A 71 2.06 -10.63 4.08
N VAL A 72 1.50 -11.29 3.06
CA VAL A 72 0.05 -11.48 2.95
C VAL A 72 -0.27 -12.94 3.21
N VAL A 73 -1.06 -13.19 4.25
CA VAL A 73 -1.58 -14.51 4.59
C VAL A 73 -3.01 -14.62 4.09
N THR A 74 -3.30 -15.65 3.31
CA THR A 74 -4.64 -15.89 2.75
C THR A 74 -5.19 -17.25 3.17
N PRO A 75 -6.52 -17.38 3.30
CA PRO A 75 -7.15 -18.65 3.67
C PRO A 75 -7.12 -19.71 2.57
N ALA A 76 -6.92 -19.33 1.30
CA ALA A 76 -7.02 -20.26 0.18
C ALA A 76 -6.00 -19.97 -0.92
N LYS A 77 -5.44 -21.03 -1.52
CA LYS A 77 -4.52 -20.96 -2.66
C LYS A 77 -5.09 -20.17 -3.85
N GLY A 78 -6.38 -20.35 -4.13
CA GLY A 78 -7.05 -19.61 -5.20
C GLY A 78 -7.02 -18.10 -4.99
N LEU A 79 -7.14 -17.65 -3.74
CA LEU A 79 -7.05 -16.23 -3.40
C LEU A 79 -5.60 -15.74 -3.46
N ALA A 80 -4.63 -16.54 -2.99
CA ALA A 80 -3.21 -16.21 -3.09
C ALA A 80 -2.78 -15.92 -4.55
N ASN A 81 -3.29 -16.68 -5.50
CA ASN A 81 -3.00 -16.50 -6.93
C ASN A 81 -3.66 -15.26 -7.56
N ASN A 82 -4.66 -14.68 -6.89
CA ASN A 82 -5.43 -13.52 -7.37
C ASN A 82 -5.05 -12.23 -6.64
N ILE A 83 -4.12 -12.29 -5.68
CA ILE A 83 -3.52 -11.10 -5.11
C ILE A 83 -2.63 -10.48 -6.19
N VAL A 84 -3.03 -9.29 -6.65
CA VAL A 84 -2.26 -8.42 -7.57
C VAL A 84 -1.69 -7.26 -6.77
#